data_AF-A0A954CMS7-F1
#
_entry.id   AF-A0A954CMS7-F1
#
_cell.length_a   1.000
_cell.length_b   1.000
_cell.length_c   1.000
_cell.angle_alpha   90.00
_cell.angle_beta   90.00
_cell.angle_gamma   90.00
#
_symmetry.space_group_name_H-M   'P 1'
#
loop_
_entity.id
_entity.type
_entity.pdbx_description
1 polymer ?
#
loop_
_entity_poly.entity_id
_entity_poly.type
_entity_poly.pdbx_seq_one_letter_code
_entity_poly.pdbx_strand_id
1 'polypeptide(L)'
;WKSELAKCSGASFIEAHASWTYFADTFGLRIAGRLEPLPGVSPTPNHVAQLVEIGKRDDVKMVVGRPGYADVASRVAEAIGATAVSLPTASASSGEMHGWFEFMDRVVHTFSRALSKTEPADRGEASSSRG
;
A
#
# COMPACT_ATOMS: atom_id res chain seq x y z
N TRP A 1 11.46 11.73 6.62
CA TRP A 1 10.72 10.46 6.44
C TRP A 1 9.82 10.10 7.61
N LYS A 2 10.33 9.84 8.83
CA LYS A 2 9.47 9.42 9.97
C LYS A 2 8.35 10.41 10.30
N SER A 3 8.65 11.71 10.37
CA SER A 3 7.67 12.76 10.62
C SER A 3 6.59 12.83 9.53
N GLU A 4 6.96 12.56 8.29
CA GLU A 4 6.06 12.63 7.13
C GLU A 4 5.05 11.49 7.15
N LEU A 5 5.50 10.26 7.42
CA LEU A 5 4.62 9.09 7.47
C LEU A 5 3.97 8.87 8.85
N ALA A 6 4.31 9.67 9.86
CA ALA A 6 3.72 9.55 11.20
C ALA A 6 2.18 9.63 11.17
N LYS A 7 1.61 10.47 10.29
CA LYS A 7 0.15 10.61 10.11
C LYS A 7 -0.49 9.39 9.43
N CYS A 8 0.32 8.55 8.78
CA CYS A 8 -0.13 7.36 8.07
C CYS A 8 0.01 6.09 8.93
N SER A 9 0.51 6.19 10.16
CA SER A 9 0.69 5.04 11.06
C SER A 9 -0.63 4.27 11.25
N GLY A 10 -0.56 2.95 11.13
CA GLY A 10 -1.68 2.02 11.20
C GLY A 10 -2.41 1.79 9.86
N ALA A 11 -2.14 2.61 8.84
CA ALA A 11 -2.73 2.43 7.51
C ALA A 11 -2.26 1.13 6.86
N SER A 12 -3.17 0.51 6.09
CA SER A 12 -2.94 -0.75 5.40
C SER A 12 -2.76 -0.54 3.89
N PHE A 13 -1.93 -1.40 3.29
CA PHE A 13 -1.74 -1.47 1.85
C PHE A 13 -1.59 -2.93 1.38
N ILE A 14 -1.87 -3.17 0.10
CA ILE A 14 -1.56 -4.43 -0.58
C ILE A 14 -0.29 -4.22 -1.41
N GLU A 15 0.64 -5.15 -1.41
CA GLU A 15 1.88 -5.08 -2.20
C GLU A 15 1.86 -6.05 -3.39
N ALA A 16 2.58 -5.76 -4.47
CA ALA A 16 2.69 -6.71 -5.57
C ALA A 16 3.60 -7.89 -5.21
N HIS A 17 4.75 -7.61 -4.61
CA HIS A 17 5.79 -8.56 -4.23
C HIS A 17 6.26 -8.25 -2.80
N ALA A 18 6.96 -9.20 -2.17
CA ALA A 18 7.47 -9.14 -0.79
C ALA A 18 8.59 -8.10 -0.57
N SER A 19 8.37 -6.85 -0.93
CA SER A 19 9.42 -5.83 -0.97
C SER A 19 9.30 -4.82 0.17
N TRP A 20 8.15 -4.73 0.84
CA TRP A 20 7.85 -3.61 1.72
C TRP A 20 7.80 -3.96 3.21
N THR A 21 8.11 -5.20 3.62
CA THR A 21 8.01 -5.63 5.02
C THR A 21 8.79 -4.72 5.97
N TYR A 22 10.09 -4.52 5.73
CA TYR A 22 10.91 -3.65 6.58
C TYR A 22 10.48 -2.18 6.55
N PHE A 23 10.00 -1.71 5.40
CA PHE A 23 9.46 -0.35 5.26
C PHE A 23 8.19 -0.19 6.11
N ALA A 24 7.28 -1.16 6.02
CA ALA A 24 6.04 -1.17 6.77
C ALA A 24 6.31 -1.18 8.28
N ASP A 25 7.20 -2.06 8.74
CA ASP A 25 7.60 -2.14 10.15
C ASP A 25 8.22 -0.82 10.65
N THR A 26 9.09 -0.20 9.83
CA THR A 26 9.77 1.05 10.20
C THR A 26 8.83 2.24 10.35
N PHE A 27 7.75 2.29 9.55
CA PHE A 27 6.81 3.41 9.50
C PHE A 27 5.43 3.10 10.10
N GLY A 28 5.28 1.94 10.74
CA GLY A 28 4.02 1.54 11.39
C GLY A 28 2.88 1.26 10.41
N LEU A 29 3.17 0.87 9.17
CA LEU A 29 2.17 0.50 8.17
C LEU A 29 1.85 -1.00 8.26
N ARG A 30 0.72 -1.42 7.67
CA ARG A 30 0.32 -2.84 7.64
C ARG A 30 0.22 -3.35 6.21
N ILE A 31 0.82 -4.50 5.94
CA ILE A 31 0.62 -5.21 4.67
C ILE A 31 -0.61 -6.10 4.84
N ALA A 32 -1.69 -5.80 4.12
CA ALA A 32 -2.95 -6.54 4.18
C ALA A 32 -2.96 -7.78 3.27
N GLY A 33 -2.15 -7.78 2.22
CA GLY A 33 -2.08 -8.88 1.27
C GLY A 33 -1.08 -8.62 0.16
N ARG A 34 -0.95 -9.60 -0.74
CA ARG A 34 -0.01 -9.54 -1.86
C ARG A 34 -0.65 -9.95 -3.18
N LEU A 35 -0.39 -9.20 -4.25
CA LEU A 35 -0.88 -9.55 -5.60
C LEU A 35 -0.28 -10.87 -6.07
N GLU A 36 1.04 -11.06 -5.93
CA GLU A 36 1.68 -12.37 -6.14
C GLU A 36 1.36 -13.32 -4.96
N PRO A 37 0.60 -14.41 -5.14
CA PRO A 37 0.39 -15.40 -4.08
C PRO A 37 1.71 -16.06 -3.66
N LEU A 38 2.63 -16.24 -4.61
CA LEU A 38 3.98 -16.76 -4.42
C LEU A 38 4.97 -15.96 -5.29
N PRO A 39 6.25 -15.86 -4.90
CA PRO A 39 7.26 -15.16 -5.68
C PRO A 39 7.26 -15.57 -7.17
N GLY A 40 6.98 -14.60 -8.04
CA GLY A 40 6.98 -14.81 -9.50
C GLY A 40 5.75 -15.55 -10.06
N VAL A 41 4.78 -15.91 -9.22
CA VAL A 41 3.52 -16.54 -9.67
C VAL A 41 2.47 -15.46 -9.88
N SER A 42 1.91 -15.38 -11.09
CA SER A 42 0.84 -14.45 -11.41
C SER A 42 -0.44 -14.76 -10.63
N PRO A 43 -1.18 -13.74 -10.18
CA PRO A 43 -2.46 -13.93 -9.49
C PRO A 43 -3.50 -14.60 -10.40
N THR A 44 -4.26 -15.53 -9.81
CA THR A 44 -5.49 -16.04 -10.45
C THR A 44 -6.67 -15.08 -10.18
N PRO A 45 -7.75 -15.14 -10.98
CA PRO A 45 -8.95 -14.34 -10.71
C PRO A 45 -9.53 -14.55 -9.30
N ASN A 46 -9.48 -15.78 -8.79
CA ASN A 46 -9.95 -16.09 -7.43
C ASN A 46 -9.07 -15.44 -6.36
N HIS A 47 -7.74 -15.43 -6.55
CA HIS A 47 -6.82 -14.73 -5.66
C HIS A 47 -7.08 -13.22 -5.64
N VAL A 48 -7.31 -12.62 -6.82
CA VAL A 48 -7.69 -11.20 -6.92
C VAL A 48 -8.99 -10.91 -6.17
N ALA A 49 -10.01 -11.77 -6.33
CA ALA A 49 -11.28 -11.61 -5.61
C ALA A 49 -11.08 -11.66 -4.08
N GLN A 50 -10.24 -12.59 -3.58
CA GLN A 50 -9.91 -12.66 -2.15
C GLN A 50 -9.20 -11.38 -1.67
N LEU A 51 -8.29 -10.82 -2.46
CA LEU A 51 -7.63 -9.56 -2.12
C LEU A 51 -8.59 -8.37 -2.09
N VAL A 52 -9.59 -8.34 -2.97
CA VAL A 52 -10.64 -7.31 -2.94
C VAL A 52 -11.45 -7.41 -1.66
N GLU A 53 -11.83 -8.61 -1.23
CA GLU A 53 -12.57 -8.80 0.02
C GLU A 53 -11.74 -8.45 1.25
N ILE A 54 -10.46 -8.84 1.29
CA ILE A 54 -9.51 -8.40 2.32
C ILE A 54 -9.38 -6.86 2.31
N GLY A 55 -9.24 -6.27 1.12
CA GLY A 55 -9.06 -4.83 0.96
C GLY A 55 -10.24 -4.02 1.50
N LYS A 56 -11.48 -4.46 1.24
CA LYS A 56 -12.69 -3.85 1.81
C LYS A 56 -12.77 -4.04 3.32
N ARG A 57 -12.53 -5.27 3.81
CA ARG A 57 -12.63 -5.61 5.24
C ARG A 57 -11.63 -4.81 6.08
N ASP A 58 -10.41 -4.68 5.59
CA ASP A 58 -9.29 -4.09 6.33
C ASP A 58 -9.08 -2.60 6.01
N ASP A 59 -10.06 -1.99 5.33
CA ASP A 59 -10.07 -0.59 4.90
C ASP A 59 -8.76 -0.16 4.23
N VAL A 60 -8.29 -0.98 3.29
CA VAL A 60 -7.02 -0.77 2.58
C VAL A 60 -7.12 0.48 1.71
N LYS A 61 -6.16 1.39 1.91
CA LYS A 61 -6.17 2.70 1.23
C LYS A 61 -5.26 2.77 0.00
N MET A 62 -4.37 1.78 -0.15
CA MET A 62 -3.39 1.79 -1.23
C MET A 62 -3.06 0.37 -1.72
N VAL A 63 -2.82 0.25 -3.03
CA VAL A 63 -2.26 -0.95 -3.66
C VAL A 63 -0.95 -0.57 -4.37
N VAL A 64 0.16 -1.17 -3.93
CA VAL A 64 1.51 -0.92 -4.44
C VAL A 64 1.86 -1.97 -5.47
N GLY A 65 1.76 -1.60 -6.75
CA GLY A 65 2.25 -2.34 -7.89
C GLY A 65 3.76 -2.25 -8.07
N ARG A 66 4.27 -3.09 -8.99
CA ARG A 66 5.61 -2.97 -9.60
C ARG A 66 5.48 -2.92 -11.12
N PRO A 67 6.53 -2.57 -11.89
CA PRO A 67 6.52 -2.74 -13.34
C PRO A 67 6.07 -4.15 -13.74
N GLY A 68 5.09 -4.24 -14.65
CA GLY A 68 4.42 -5.49 -15.06
C GLY A 68 3.20 -5.90 -14.24
N TYR A 69 2.90 -5.23 -13.12
CA TYR A 69 1.74 -5.50 -12.26
C TYR A 69 0.82 -4.28 -12.07
N ALA A 70 1.08 -3.18 -12.78
CA ALA A 70 0.31 -1.94 -12.65
C ALA A 70 -1.18 -2.13 -12.94
N ASP A 71 -1.52 -2.88 -13.99
CA ASP A 71 -2.93 -3.10 -14.38
C ASP A 71 -3.71 -3.88 -13.31
N VAL A 72 -3.10 -4.94 -12.75
CA VAL A 72 -3.72 -5.73 -11.68
C VAL A 72 -3.85 -4.90 -10.41
N ALA A 73 -2.83 -4.10 -10.08
CA ALA A 73 -2.88 -3.18 -8.94
C ALA A 73 -4.02 -2.15 -9.09
N SER A 74 -4.19 -1.56 -10.28
CA SER A 74 -5.28 -0.61 -10.58
C SER A 74 -6.64 -1.25 -10.38
N ARG A 75 -6.86 -2.44 -10.95
CA ARG A 75 -8.13 -3.16 -10.84
C ARG A 75 -8.50 -3.49 -9.39
N VAL A 76 -7.53 -3.93 -8.57
CA VAL A 76 -7.77 -4.19 -7.15
C VAL A 76 -8.08 -2.89 -6.41
N ALA A 77 -7.31 -1.83 -6.66
CA ALA A 77 -7.49 -0.54 -5.99
C ALA A 77 -8.86 0.07 -6.32
N GLU A 78 -9.28 0.06 -7.59
CA GLU A 78 -10.58 0.51 -8.04
C GLU A 78 -11.72 -0.26 -7.36
N ALA A 79 -11.60 -1.59 -7.27
CA ALA A 79 -12.63 -2.44 -6.66
C ALA A 79 -12.81 -2.23 -5.14
N ILE A 80 -11.84 -1.59 -4.47
CA ILE A 80 -11.88 -1.31 -3.02
C ILE A 80 -11.92 0.19 -2.70
N GLY A 81 -11.92 1.08 -3.70
CA GLY A 81 -11.87 2.53 -3.49
C GLY A 81 -10.52 3.06 -2.98
N ALA A 82 -9.42 2.38 -3.30
CA ALA A 82 -8.05 2.72 -2.91
C ALA A 82 -7.27 3.42 -4.02
N THR A 83 -6.08 3.93 -3.67
CA THR A 83 -5.12 4.47 -4.66
C THR A 83 -4.17 3.38 -5.13
N ALA A 84 -4.05 3.17 -6.45
CA ALA A 84 -2.98 2.35 -7.02
C ALA A 84 -1.72 3.21 -7.26
N VAL A 85 -0.55 2.67 -6.88
CA VAL A 85 0.75 3.26 -7.18
C VAL A 85 1.66 2.20 -7.80
N SER A 86 2.55 2.59 -8.71
CA SER A 86 3.58 1.70 -9.25
C SER A 86 4.95 2.19 -8.80
N LEU A 87 5.62 1.40 -7.97
CA LEU A 87 6.93 1.74 -7.43
C LEU A 87 7.99 0.72 -7.91
N PRO A 88 9.19 1.19 -8.30
CA PRO A 88 10.33 0.31 -8.45
C PRO A 88 10.68 -0.34 -7.11
N THR A 89 11.22 -1.55 -7.14
CA THR A 89 11.62 -2.29 -5.93
C THR A 89 13.11 -2.14 -5.59
N ALA A 90 13.90 -1.50 -6.46
CA ALA A 90 15.32 -1.23 -6.22
C ALA A 90 15.73 0.14 -6.75
N SER A 91 16.66 0.81 -6.06
CA SER A 91 17.18 2.14 -6.43
C SER A 91 17.83 2.17 -7.81
N ALA A 92 18.38 1.04 -8.29
CA ALA A 92 18.97 0.92 -9.63
C ALA A 92 17.96 0.60 -10.74
N SER A 93 16.69 0.37 -10.42
CA SER A 93 15.68 -0.09 -11.40
C SER A 93 15.01 1.04 -12.20
N SER A 94 15.38 2.29 -11.96
CA SER A 94 15.06 3.43 -12.83
C SER A 94 16.36 4.17 -13.14
N GLY A 95 16.74 4.25 -14.41
CA GLY A 95 17.98 4.90 -14.85
C GLY A 95 18.10 6.40 -14.52
N GLU A 96 17.03 7.00 -13.97
CA GLU A 96 16.95 8.40 -13.55
C GLU A 96 17.18 8.65 -12.05
N MET A 97 17.25 7.60 -11.20
CA MET A 97 17.48 7.78 -9.75
C MET A 97 18.95 7.58 -9.39
N HIS A 98 19.60 8.62 -8.89
CA HIS A 98 20.99 8.61 -8.48
C HIS A 98 21.11 8.24 -7.00
N GLY A 99 20.82 6.97 -6.70
CA GLY A 99 21.15 6.36 -5.42
C GLY A 99 19.99 6.17 -4.45
N TRP A 100 20.32 5.66 -3.27
CA TRP A 100 19.36 5.16 -2.29
C TRP A 100 18.46 6.24 -1.68
N PHE A 101 19.00 7.43 -1.41
CA PHE A 101 18.24 8.50 -0.75
C PHE A 101 17.12 9.05 -1.63
N GLU A 102 17.39 9.34 -2.91
CA GLU A 102 16.35 9.80 -3.85
C GLU A 102 15.25 8.74 -4.06
N PHE A 103 15.64 7.46 -4.11
CA PHE A 103 14.69 6.35 -4.15
C PHE A 103 13.79 6.36 -2.92
N MET A 104 14.37 6.48 -1.73
CA MET A 104 13.60 6.52 -0.48
C MET A 104 12.73 7.77 -0.36
N ASP A 105 13.20 8.94 -0.80
CA ASP A 105 12.39 10.16 -0.87
C ASP A 105 11.16 9.94 -1.75
N ARG A 106 11.34 9.36 -2.95
CA ARG A 106 10.24 9.04 -3.86
C ARG A 106 9.24 8.08 -3.24
N VAL A 107 9.72 7.02 -2.58
CA VAL A 107 8.86 6.05 -1.88
C VAL A 107 8.06 6.75 -0.78
N VAL A 108 8.72 7.47 0.11
CA VAL A 108 8.09 8.12 1.26
C VAL A 108 7.04 9.14 0.81
N HIS A 109 7.37 10.00 -0.16
CA HIS A 109 6.43 10.97 -0.72
C HIS A 109 5.23 10.30 -1.41
N THR A 110 5.46 9.17 -2.10
CA THR A 110 4.37 8.42 -2.75
C THR A 110 3.40 7.85 -1.71
N PHE A 111 3.93 7.18 -0.68
CA PHE A 111 3.11 6.64 0.42
C PHE A 111 2.35 7.75 1.15
N SER A 112 3.04 8.83 1.52
CA SER A 112 2.46 9.98 2.20
C SER A 112 1.29 10.58 1.43
N ARG A 113 1.46 10.83 0.12
CA ARG A 113 0.41 11.39 -0.74
C ARG A 113 -0.75 10.43 -0.97
N ALA A 114 -0.48 9.15 -1.19
CA ALA A 114 -1.52 8.16 -1.44
C ALA A 114 -2.38 7.91 -0.21
N LEU A 115 -1.76 7.80 0.97
CA LEU A 115 -2.45 7.52 2.23
C LEU A 115 -3.10 8.75 2.86
N SER A 116 -2.58 9.98 2.62
CA SER A 116 -3.18 11.21 3.14
C SER A 116 -4.41 11.69 2.35
N LYS A 117 -4.58 11.25 1.10
CA LYS A 117 -5.76 11.57 0.28
C LYS A 117 -7.03 10.86 0.75
N THR A 118 -6.88 9.83 1.57
CA THR A 118 -8.01 9.14 2.16
C THR A 118 -8.17 9.68 3.57
N GLU A 119 -9.15 10.55 3.78
CA GLU A 119 -9.54 10.91 5.14
C GLU A 119 -9.76 9.61 5.94
N PRO A 120 -9.30 9.56 7.20
CA PRO A 120 -9.63 8.43 8.05
C PRO A 120 -11.16 8.40 8.12
N ALA A 121 -11.76 7.27 7.76
CA ALA A 121 -13.14 7.00 8.13
C ALA A 121 -13.20 7.22 9.64
N ASP A 122 -13.94 8.25 10.04
CA ASP A 122 -14.20 8.61 11.42
C ASP A 122 -14.51 7.32 12.18
N ARG A 123 -13.54 6.84 12.95
CA ARG A 123 -13.77 5.77 13.91
C ARG A 123 -14.52 6.45 15.03
N GLY A 124 -15.81 6.65 14.78
CA GLY A 124 -16.75 7.27 15.70
C GLY A 124 -16.51 6.68 17.07
N GLU A 125 -16.09 7.55 17.98
CA GLU A 125 -16.05 7.25 19.38
C GLU A 125 -17.41 6.65 19.74
N ALA A 126 -17.40 5.41 20.20
CA ALA A 126 -18.53 4.83 20.88
C ALA A 126 -18.79 5.70 22.10
N SER A 127 -19.76 6.61 21.96
CA SER A 127 -20.39 7.32 23.06
C SER A 127 -20.92 6.27 24.03
N SER A 128 -20.12 5.98 25.06
CA SER A 128 -20.60 5.31 26.26
C SER A 128 -21.30 6.37 27.11
N SER A 129 -22.53 6.67 26.76
CA SER A 129 -23.52 7.17 27.71
C SER A 129 -23.83 6.04 28.70
N ARG A 130 -23.48 6.26 29.97
CA ARG A 130 -23.90 5.54 31.20
C ARG A 130 -23.13 6.22 32.33
N GLY A 131 -23.72 6.82 33.35
CA GLY A 131 -25.09 7.08 33.77
C GLY A 131 -25.01 7.94 35.02
#